data_AF-A0A258EYV7-F1
#
_entry.id   AF-A0A258EYV7-F1
#
_cell.length_a   1.000
_cell.length_b   1.000
_cell.length_c   1.000
_cell.angle_alpha   90.00
_cell.angle_beta   90.00
_cell.angle_gamma   90.00
#
_symmetry.space_group_name_H-M   'P 1'
#
loop_
_entity.id
_entity.type
_entity.pdbx_description
1 polymer ?
#
loop_
_entity_poly.entity_id
_entity_poly.type
_entity_poly.pdbx_seq_one_letter_code
_entity_poly.pdbx_strand_id
1 'polypeptide(L)'
;MFALVASAGGCQSDEAPADAIPVPSGRVVTLIEIVSDIRGPEGATARFRFLAPGLSEDEVEAAATDMEALCNTFALARIDGVVPKPQQIIVSLSAAPVPFGEAAPDVVQFFEAYDVTGGSCVWSVF
;
A
#
# COMPACT_ATOMS: atom_id res chain seq x y z
N MET A 1 56.34 3.19 17.64
CA MET A 1 55.05 2.82 18.25
C MET A 1 54.02 3.90 17.91
N PHE A 2 53.47 3.88 16.70
CA PHE A 2 52.27 4.66 16.35
C PHE A 2 51.45 3.78 15.41
N ALA A 3 50.31 3.33 15.91
CA ALA A 3 49.30 2.59 15.15
C ALA A 3 48.47 3.58 14.36
N LEU A 4 48.17 3.27 13.09
CA LEU A 4 47.16 3.97 12.30
C LEU A 4 46.06 2.97 11.96
N VAL A 5 44.88 3.30 12.47
CA VAL A 5 43.63 2.53 12.44
C VAL A 5 42.95 2.72 11.08
N ALA A 6 42.39 1.62 10.56
CA ALA A 6 41.55 1.60 9.37
C ALA A 6 40.14 2.15 9.67
N SER A 7 39.62 3.00 8.79
CA SER A 7 38.22 3.43 8.81
C SER A 7 37.54 2.93 7.53
N ALA A 8 36.84 1.81 7.62
CA ALA A 8 35.85 1.44 6.62
C ALA A 8 34.63 2.34 6.84
N GLY A 9 34.45 3.34 5.98
CA GLY A 9 33.19 4.07 5.88
C GLY A 9 32.13 3.12 5.34
N GLY A 10 31.23 2.68 6.21
CA GLY A 10 30.02 2.00 5.78
C GLY A 10 29.18 3.00 4.99
N CYS A 11 28.90 2.69 3.72
CA CYS A 11 27.74 3.25 3.06
C CYS A 11 26.53 2.77 3.88
N GLN A 12 25.92 3.66 4.67
CA GLN A 12 24.57 3.45 5.13
C GLN A 12 23.70 3.52 3.87
N SER A 13 23.49 2.38 3.22
CA SER A 13 22.39 2.24 2.28
C SER A 13 21.13 2.25 3.14
N ASP A 14 20.30 3.28 2.99
CA ASP A 14 18.87 3.19 3.24
C ASP A 14 18.32 2.13 2.26
N GLU A 15 18.57 0.86 2.57
CA GLU A 15 18.06 -0.26 1.79
C GLU A 15 16.60 -0.43 2.19
N ALA A 16 15.71 -0.22 1.23
CA ALA A 16 14.30 -0.45 1.44
C ALA A 16 14.09 -1.90 1.92
N PRO A 17 13.09 -2.14 2.79
CA PRO A 17 12.77 -3.49 3.24
C PRO A 17 12.61 -4.44 2.04
N ALA A 18 13.02 -5.69 2.19
CA ALA A 18 12.99 -6.66 1.09
C ALA A 18 11.57 -6.92 0.53
N ASP A 19 10.54 -6.62 1.31
CA ASP A 19 9.12 -6.69 0.97
C ASP A 19 8.51 -5.34 0.56
N ALA A 20 9.33 -4.29 0.39
CA ALA A 20 8.89 -3.01 -0.10
C ALA A 20 8.32 -3.11 -1.52
N ILE A 21 7.16 -2.49 -1.72
CA ILE A 21 6.44 -2.45 -2.99
C ILE A 21 6.77 -1.10 -3.64
N PRO A 22 7.27 -1.09 -4.89
CA PRO A 22 7.61 0.15 -5.56
C PRO A 22 6.36 0.97 -5.85
N VAL A 23 6.40 2.26 -5.53
CA VAL A 23 5.34 3.22 -5.85
C VAL A 23 5.93 4.48 -6.48
N PRO A 24 5.17 5.22 -7.31
CA PRO A 24 5.65 6.40 -8.04
C PRO A 24 6.29 7.49 -7.18
N SER A 25 5.82 7.72 -5.95
CA SER A 25 6.41 8.70 -5.05
C SER A 25 7.80 8.30 -4.50
N GLY A 26 8.18 7.03 -4.65
CA GLY A 26 9.41 6.47 -4.08
C GLY A 26 9.34 6.19 -2.57
N ARG A 27 8.18 6.37 -1.92
CA ARG A 27 8.03 6.05 -0.50
C ARG A 27 8.12 4.54 -0.26
N VAL A 28 8.54 4.17 0.94
CA VAL A 28 8.54 2.76 1.36
C VAL A 28 7.11 2.34 1.67
N VAL A 29 6.60 1.38 0.90
CA VAL A 29 5.26 0.80 1.10
C VAL A 29 5.37 -0.70 1.36
N THR A 30 4.76 -1.21 2.42
CA THR A 30 4.69 -2.65 2.69
C THR A 30 3.25 -3.10 2.91
N LEU A 31 2.94 -4.36 2.62
CA LEU A 31 1.61 -4.92 2.84
C LEU A 31 1.39 -5.21 4.33
N ILE A 32 0.29 -4.71 4.90
CA ILE A 32 -0.18 -5.07 6.25
C ILE A 32 -1.02 -6.34 6.15
N GLU A 33 -2.11 -6.28 5.38
CA GLU A 33 -3.04 -7.40 5.23
C GLU A 33 -3.87 -7.26 3.95
N ILE A 34 -4.43 -8.39 3.51
CA ILE A 34 -5.44 -8.46 2.47
C ILE A 34 -6.71 -8.98 3.13
N VAL A 35 -7.76 -8.17 3.14
CA VAL A 35 -9.09 -8.56 3.63
C VAL A 35 -9.95 -8.89 2.41
N SER A 36 -10.09 -10.19 2.15
CA SER A 36 -11.04 -10.74 1.18
C SER A 36 -12.33 -11.15 1.90
N ASP A 37 -13.46 -11.20 1.17
CA ASP A 37 -14.77 -11.67 1.65
C ASP A 37 -15.61 -10.66 2.46
N ILE A 38 -15.47 -9.36 2.15
CA ILE A 38 -16.48 -8.38 2.55
C ILE A 38 -17.56 -8.36 1.47
N ARG A 39 -18.81 -8.62 1.86
CA ARG A 39 -19.97 -8.46 0.98
C ARG A 39 -20.22 -6.97 0.77
N GLY A 40 -19.69 -6.42 -0.33
CA GLY A 40 -19.94 -5.05 -0.77
C GLY A 40 -21.28 -4.93 -1.51
N PRO A 41 -21.79 -3.70 -1.70
CA PRO A 41 -23.02 -3.47 -2.47
C PRO A 41 -22.90 -3.91 -3.94
N GLU A 42 -21.69 -3.87 -4.49
CA GLU A 42 -21.35 -4.22 -5.89
C GLU A 42 -20.90 -5.69 -6.05
N GLY A 43 -20.82 -6.47 -4.96
CA GLY A 43 -20.36 -7.86 -4.97
C GLY A 43 -19.19 -8.15 -4.04
N ALA A 44 -18.30 -9.06 -4.43
CA ALA A 44 -17.10 -9.38 -3.65
C ALA A 44 -16.09 -8.23 -3.74
N THR A 45 -15.70 -7.68 -2.59
CA THR A 45 -14.69 -6.63 -2.48
C THR A 45 -13.43 -7.20 -1.83
N ALA A 46 -12.26 -6.84 -2.36
CA ALA A 46 -10.97 -7.13 -1.74
C ALA A 46 -10.33 -5.84 -1.25
N ARG A 47 -9.97 -5.77 0.03
CA ARG A 47 -9.27 -4.63 0.62
C ARG A 47 -7.79 -4.95 0.81
N PHE A 48 -6.92 -4.14 0.23
CA PHE A 48 -5.48 -4.22 0.37
C PHE A 48 -5.02 -3.08 1.25
N ARG A 49 -4.41 -3.42 2.39
CA ARG A 49 -3.99 -2.44 3.39
C ARG A 49 -2.49 -2.39 3.44
N PHE A 50 -1.94 -1.20 3.27
CA PHE A 50 -0.50 -0.98 3.21
C PHE A 50 -0.04 0.00 4.28
N LEU A 51 1.19 -0.21 4.75
CA LEU A 51 1.91 0.68 5.62
C LEU A 51 2.78 1.61 4.75
N ALA A 52 2.68 2.91 4.99
CA ALA A 52 3.50 3.93 4.36
C ALA A 52 4.08 4.86 5.44
N PRO A 53 5.22 4.52 6.06
CA PRO A 53 5.79 5.32 7.14
C PRO A 53 6.07 6.75 6.68
N GLY A 54 5.72 7.73 7.51
CA GLY A 54 5.93 9.16 7.21
C GLY A 54 4.88 9.80 6.30
N LEU A 55 3.80 9.09 5.96
CA LEU A 55 2.64 9.64 5.26
C LEU A 55 2.05 10.83 6.02
N SER A 56 1.85 11.96 5.33
CA SER A 56 1.25 13.17 5.90
C SER A 56 -0.04 13.59 5.19
N GLU A 57 -0.87 14.39 5.87
CA GLU A 57 -2.20 14.80 5.38
C GLU A 57 -2.15 15.66 4.12
N ASP A 58 -1.03 16.34 3.86
CA ASP A 58 -0.81 17.21 2.71
C ASP A 58 -0.38 16.46 1.44
N GLU A 59 -0.13 15.15 1.51
CA GLU A 59 0.35 14.33 0.39
C GLU A 59 -0.77 13.63 -0.40
N VAL A 60 -2.00 14.13 -0.35
CA VAL A 60 -3.19 13.47 -0.94
C VAL A 60 -2.98 13.02 -2.40
N GLU A 61 -2.50 13.92 -3.27
CA GLU A 61 -2.31 13.63 -4.70
C GLU A 61 -1.24 12.55 -4.94
N ALA A 62 -0.14 12.61 -4.17
CA ALA A 62 0.93 11.62 -4.26
C ALA A 62 0.45 10.25 -3.74
N ALA A 63 -0.30 10.25 -2.64
CA ALA A 63 -0.91 9.05 -2.08
C ALA A 63 -1.93 8.42 -3.06
N ALA A 64 -2.78 9.21 -3.71
CA ALA A 64 -3.71 8.74 -4.73
C ALA A 64 -3.00 8.09 -5.92
N THR A 65 -1.93 8.72 -6.41
CA THR A 65 -1.08 8.19 -7.49
C THR A 65 -0.41 6.86 -7.07
N ASP A 66 0.08 6.77 -5.84
CA ASP A 66 0.65 5.55 -5.29
C ASP A 66 -0.39 4.43 -5.15
N MET A 67 -1.58 4.75 -4.65
CA MET A 67 -2.67 3.79 -4.48
C MET A 67 -3.17 3.23 -5.82
N GLU A 68 -3.24 4.05 -6.88
CA GLU A 68 -3.59 3.57 -8.22
C GLU A 68 -2.52 2.62 -8.76
N ALA A 69 -1.25 2.96 -8.57
CA ALA A 69 -0.13 2.10 -8.97
C ALA A 69 -0.15 0.77 -8.20
N LEU A 70 -0.38 0.79 -6.88
CA LEU A 70 -0.54 -0.41 -6.05
C LEU A 70 -1.70 -1.27 -6.52
N CYS A 71 -2.83 -0.65 -6.88
CA CYS A 71 -3.97 -1.38 -7.42
C CYS A 71 -3.59 -2.13 -8.72
N ASN A 72 -3.03 -1.40 -9.69
CA ASN A 72 -2.72 -1.93 -11.00
C ASN A 72 -1.58 -2.97 -10.99
N THR A 73 -0.55 -2.77 -10.15
CA THR A 73 0.67 -3.59 -10.19
C THR A 73 0.70 -4.71 -9.14
N PHE A 74 0.04 -4.53 -8.00
CA PHE A 74 0.11 -5.47 -6.88
C PHE A 74 -1.21 -6.18 -6.61
N ALA A 75 -2.32 -5.42 -6.56
CA ALA A 75 -3.62 -5.95 -6.16
C ALA A 75 -4.26 -6.82 -7.24
N LEU A 76 -4.26 -6.38 -8.51
CA LEU A 76 -4.84 -7.13 -9.63
C LEU A 76 -4.27 -8.54 -9.77
N ALA A 77 -2.95 -8.70 -9.65
CA ALA A 77 -2.30 -9.99 -9.72
C ALA A 77 -2.71 -10.94 -8.59
N ARG A 78 -3.12 -10.40 -7.43
CA ARG A 78 -3.48 -11.19 -6.24
C ARG A 78 -4.95 -11.56 -6.17
N ILE A 79 -5.81 -10.88 -6.92
CA ILE A 79 -7.20 -11.29 -7.09
C ILE A 79 -7.40 -12.25 -8.27
N ASP A 80 -6.35 -12.51 -9.06
CA ASP A 80 -6.41 -13.50 -10.12
C ASP A 80 -6.60 -14.91 -9.53
N GLY A 81 -7.53 -15.68 -10.09
CA GLY A 81 -7.92 -17.00 -9.58
C GLY A 81 -8.77 -17.00 -8.29
N VAL A 82 -9.10 -15.85 -7.69
CA VAL A 82 -10.04 -15.77 -6.56
C VAL A 82 -11.49 -15.99 -7.06
N VAL A 83 -12.27 -16.80 -6.35
CA VAL A 83 -13.67 -17.12 -6.70
C VAL A 83 -14.60 -16.90 -5.50
N PRO A 84 -15.62 -16.02 -5.61
CA PRO A 84 -15.92 -15.15 -6.75
C PRO A 84 -14.82 -14.09 -6.96
N LYS A 85 -14.56 -13.74 -8.22
CA LYS A 85 -13.56 -12.72 -8.56
C LYS A 85 -14.02 -11.36 -8.03
N PRO A 86 -13.22 -10.67 -7.18
CA PRO A 86 -13.55 -9.33 -6.72
C PRO A 86 -13.76 -8.38 -7.91
N GLN A 87 -14.87 -7.64 -7.87
CA GLN A 87 -15.16 -6.60 -8.88
C GLN A 87 -14.71 -5.22 -8.40
N GLN A 88 -14.47 -5.09 -7.09
CA GLN A 88 -14.02 -3.86 -6.47
C GLN A 88 -12.79 -4.14 -5.59
N ILE A 89 -11.81 -3.25 -5.68
CA ILE A 89 -10.61 -3.24 -4.84
C ILE A 89 -10.62 -1.96 -4.02
N ILE A 90 -10.43 -2.09 -2.71
CA ILE A 90 -10.15 -0.96 -1.83
C ILE A 90 -8.65 -0.97 -1.52
N VAL A 91 -7.97 0.13 -1.75
CA VAL A 91 -6.58 0.33 -1.32
C VAL A 91 -6.56 1.31 -0.17
N SER A 92 -5.80 1.01 0.89
CA SER A 92 -5.55 1.96 1.97
C SER A 92 -4.06 2.11 2.25
N LEU A 93 -3.61 3.36 2.44
CA LEU A 93 -2.29 3.67 2.99
C LEU A 93 -2.47 4.16 4.43
N SER A 94 -1.68 3.63 5.37
CA SER A 94 -1.67 4.05 6.76
C SER A 94 -0.25 4.45 7.18
N ALA A 95 -0.10 5.57 7.90
CA ALA A 95 1.20 6.03 8.40
C ALA A 95 1.81 5.10 9.47
N ALA A 96 0.94 4.35 10.18
CA ALA A 96 1.30 3.37 11.19
C ALA A 96 0.39 2.13 11.07
N PRO A 97 0.78 0.96 11.61
CA PRO A 97 -0.08 -0.22 11.62
C PRO A 97 -1.36 0.05 12.44
N VAL A 98 -2.52 -0.23 11.85
CA VAL A 98 -3.83 -0.10 12.51
C VAL A 98 -4.55 -1.45 12.41
N PRO A 99 -5.07 -2.03 13.50
CA PRO A 99 -5.88 -3.25 13.40
C PRO A 99 -7.16 -3.03 12.57
N PHE A 100 -7.64 -4.08 11.90
CA PHE A 100 -8.86 -3.97 11.10
C PHE A 100 -10.08 -3.66 11.98
N GLY A 101 -10.87 -2.66 11.58
CA GLY A 101 -12.10 -2.28 12.27
C GLY A 101 -11.89 -1.40 13.51
N GLU A 102 -10.65 -1.04 13.84
CA GLU A 102 -10.35 -0.12 14.94
C GLU A 102 -10.29 1.34 14.46
N ALA A 103 -10.75 2.25 15.32
CA ALA A 103 -10.61 3.68 15.08
C ALA A 103 -9.17 4.12 15.42
N ALA A 104 -8.52 4.82 14.49
CA ALA A 104 -7.19 5.39 14.69
C ALA A 104 -7.18 6.87 14.26
N PRO A 105 -7.76 7.78 15.07
CA PRO A 105 -7.88 9.19 14.72
C PRO A 105 -6.52 9.91 14.66
N ASP A 106 -5.51 9.37 15.34
CA ASP A 106 -4.16 9.94 15.38
C ASP A 106 -3.23 9.38 14.28
N VAL A 107 -3.76 8.53 13.37
CA VAL A 107 -3.00 7.93 12.28
C VAL A 107 -3.53 8.45 10.96
N VAL A 108 -2.65 9.10 10.18
CA VAL A 108 -2.96 9.51 8.81
C VAL A 108 -3.24 8.27 7.98
N GLN A 109 -4.42 8.24 7.36
CA GLN A 109 -4.86 7.16 6.50
C GLN A 109 -5.59 7.70 5.27
N PHE A 110 -5.24 7.19 4.11
CA PHE A 110 -5.96 7.44 2.86
C PHE A 110 -6.62 6.16 2.37
N PHE A 111 -7.79 6.29 1.75
CA PHE A 111 -8.59 5.18 1.25
C PHE A 111 -9.09 5.52 -0.16
N GLU A 112 -8.91 4.60 -1.09
CA GLU A 112 -9.42 4.71 -2.46
C GLU A 112 -10.14 3.44 -2.85
N ALA A 113 -11.18 3.58 -3.67
CA ALA A 113 -11.89 2.47 -4.31
C ALA A 113 -11.55 2.42 -5.80
N TYR A 114 -11.45 1.21 -6.32
CA TYR A 114 -11.23 0.95 -7.73
C TYR A 114 -12.14 -0.18 -8.22
N ASP A 115 -12.81 0.05 -9.34
CA ASP A 115 -13.54 -0.97 -10.07
C ASP A 115 -12.59 -1.72 -11.01
N VAL A 116 -12.71 -3.05 -11.04
CA VAL A 116 -11.85 -3.91 -11.85
C VAL A 116 -12.47 -4.10 -13.23
N THR A 117 -12.08 -3.26 -14.18
CA THR A 117 -12.60 -3.27 -15.56
C THR A 117 -11.49 -3.67 -16.53
N GLY A 118 -11.71 -4.72 -17.33
CA GLY A 118 -10.79 -5.09 -18.41
C GLY A 118 -9.37 -5.47 -17.97
N GLY A 119 -9.16 -5.80 -16.69
CA GLY A 119 -7.83 -6.06 -16.15
C GLY A 119 -7.04 -4.80 -15.76
N SER A 120 -7.72 -3.68 -15.57
CA SER A 120 -7.17 -2.44 -15.00
C SER A 120 -8.03 -1.96 -13.83
N CYS A 121 -7.41 -1.24 -12.91
CA CYS A 121 -8.12 -0.53 -11.85
C CYS A 121 -8.62 0.81 -12.38
N VAL A 122 -9.92 1.06 -12.28
CA VAL A 122 -10.54 2.34 -12.62
C VAL A 122 -11.01 2.98 -11.33
N TRP A 123 -10.53 4.19 -11.03
CA TRP A 123 -10.92 4.90 -9.81
C TRP A 123 -12.43 5.04 -9.71
N SER A 124 -12.96 4.77 -8.52
CA SER A 124 -14.38 4.80 -8.19
C SER A 124 -14.58 5.58 -6.89
N VAL A 125 -15.77 6.14 -6.71
CA VAL A 125 -16.07 6.88 -5.47
C VAL A 125 -16.15 5.91 -4.29
N PHE A 126 -15.42 6.23 -3.22
CA PHE A 126 -15.44 5.49 -1.95
C PHE A 126 -16.64 5.88 -1.08
#